data_AF-A0AAV1LIQ8-F1
#
_entry.id   AF-A0AAV1LIQ8-F1
#
_cell.length_a   1.000
_cell.length_b   1.000
_cell.length_c   1.000
_cell.angle_alpha   90.00
_cell.angle_beta   90.00
_cell.angle_gamma   90.00
#
_symmetry.space_group_name_H-M   'P 1'
#
loop_
_entity.id
_entity.type
_entity.pdbx_description
1 polymer ?
#
loop_
_entity_poly.entity_id
_entity_poly.type
_entity_poly.pdbx_seq_one_letter_code
_entity_poly.pdbx_strand_id
1 'polypeptide(L)'
;MGKYQDLSPRKIYEIKTLLLHTGHFQRQIASIANVCFSNESSVQILSDKAEFARRRKGEKFKEDCIVNRVKYPLSVMVWSIISSKGTGRLNIVEGTMRQDLYIQVLETKMLPQVLVLFPNGEFKLMHDSAPCHKAKKVTKFLNAQKVKVLDWPGNPLDLNPIENFWELMKREISREVVNNKRELIERLIDVWHRSESVKINCSKCIESMPRKIQAVIEAKGGVTKY
;
A
#
# COMPACT_ATOMS: atom_id res chain seq x y z
N MET A 1 -30.67 -17.75 -15.27
CA MET A 1 -31.00 -16.34 -15.58
C MET A 1 -30.56 -15.50 -14.37
N GLY A 2 -29.37 -14.92 -14.28
CA GLY A 2 -28.70 -14.07 -15.26
C GLY A 2 -28.76 -12.60 -14.80
N LYS A 3 -28.40 -12.28 -13.55
CA LYS A 3 -28.36 -10.89 -13.05
C LYS A 3 -27.04 -10.21 -13.44
N TYR A 4 -26.87 -9.93 -14.72
CA TYR A 4 -25.99 -8.85 -15.17
C TYR A 4 -26.88 -7.60 -15.32
N GLN A 5 -27.18 -6.94 -14.20
CA GLN A 5 -27.79 -5.62 -14.21
C GLN A 5 -26.68 -4.56 -14.21
N ASP A 6 -26.68 -3.76 -15.28
CA ASP A 6 -26.01 -2.47 -15.48
C ASP A 6 -24.74 -2.21 -14.65
N LEU A 7 -23.64 -2.80 -15.10
CA LEU A 7 -22.32 -2.33 -14.70
C LEU A 7 -22.12 -0.92 -15.27
N SER A 8 -21.72 0.03 -14.42
CA SER A 8 -21.42 1.39 -14.87
C SER A 8 -20.31 1.35 -15.95
N PRO A 9 -20.29 2.32 -16.89
CA PRO A 9 -19.25 2.40 -17.91
C PRO A 9 -17.83 2.36 -17.34
N ARG A 10 -17.65 2.91 -16.12
CA ARG A 10 -16.40 2.84 -15.35
C ARG A 10 -16.05 1.41 -14.91
N LYS A 11 -17.00 0.65 -14.37
CA LYS A 11 -16.78 -0.77 -13.99
C LYS A 11 -16.52 -1.65 -15.21
N ILE A 12 -17.19 -1.38 -16.34
CA ILE A 12 -16.93 -2.08 -17.60
C ILE A 12 -15.53 -1.75 -18.13
N TYR A 13 -15.09 -0.49 -18.04
CA TYR A 13 -13.74 -0.08 -18.39
C TYR A 13 -12.68 -0.69 -17.46
N GLU A 14 -12.93 -0.71 -16.14
CA GLU A 14 -12.06 -1.34 -15.14
C GLU A 14 -11.93 -2.85 -15.40
N ILE A 15 -13.04 -3.55 -15.67
CA ILE A 15 -13.06 -4.98 -16.02
C ILE A 15 -12.35 -5.26 -17.36
N LYS A 16 -12.58 -4.44 -18.40
CA LYS A 16 -11.88 -4.56 -19.69
C LYS A 16 -10.39 -4.28 -19.55
N THR A 17 -10.02 -3.28 -18.75
CA THR A 17 -8.62 -2.96 -18.43
C THR A 17 -8.00 -4.12 -17.69
N LEU A 18 -8.61 -4.62 -16.62
CA LEU A 18 -8.14 -5.79 -15.87
C LEU A 18 -7.99 -7.03 -16.76
N LEU A 19 -8.95 -7.34 -17.62
CA LEU A 19 -8.88 -8.49 -18.54
C LEU A 19 -7.78 -8.35 -19.61
N LEU A 20 -7.65 -7.17 -20.24
CA LEU A 20 -6.55 -6.89 -21.20
C LEU A 20 -5.19 -6.94 -20.52
N HIS A 21 -5.11 -6.43 -19.28
CA HIS A 21 -3.87 -6.45 -18.52
C HIS A 21 -3.58 -7.86 -18.03
N THR A 22 -4.53 -8.68 -17.60
CA THR A 22 -4.22 -10.01 -17.03
C THR A 22 -3.35 -10.92 -17.92
N GLY A 23 -3.51 -10.90 -19.25
CA GLY A 23 -2.63 -11.63 -20.17
C GLY A 23 -1.27 -10.98 -20.47
N HIS A 24 -1.14 -9.66 -20.33
CA HIS A 24 0.13 -8.92 -20.44
C HIS A 24 0.89 -8.91 -19.10
N PHE A 25 0.15 -8.72 -18.02
CA PHE A 25 0.53 -8.76 -16.63
C PHE A 25 1.06 -10.15 -16.27
N GLN A 26 0.39 -11.27 -16.63
CA GLN A 26 0.95 -12.62 -16.46
C GLN A 26 2.32 -12.78 -17.11
N ARG A 27 2.55 -12.16 -18.29
CA ARG A 27 3.85 -12.16 -18.98
C ARG A 27 4.89 -11.27 -18.31
N GLN A 28 4.49 -10.14 -17.70
CA GLN A 28 5.39 -9.29 -16.92
C GLN A 28 5.71 -9.83 -15.51
N ILE A 29 4.81 -10.63 -14.95
CA ILE A 29 4.90 -11.31 -13.64
C ILE A 29 5.94 -12.43 -13.63
N ALA A 30 6.40 -12.88 -14.80
CA ALA A 30 7.51 -13.85 -14.92
C ALA A 30 8.77 -13.44 -14.15
N SER A 31 8.87 -12.18 -13.68
CA SER A 31 9.81 -11.81 -12.62
C SER A 31 9.21 -10.86 -11.56
N ILE A 32 8.18 -11.31 -10.80
CA ILE A 32 7.83 -10.68 -9.50
C ILE A 32 9.08 -10.58 -8.61
N ALA A 33 10.02 -11.51 -8.75
CA ALA A 33 11.29 -11.51 -8.06
C ALA A 33 12.04 -10.17 -8.19
N ASN A 34 11.92 -9.50 -9.35
CA ASN A 34 12.62 -8.25 -9.65
C ASN A 34 11.72 -7.01 -9.58
N VAL A 35 10.57 -7.08 -8.90
CA VAL A 35 9.69 -5.92 -8.70
C VAL A 35 9.89 -5.33 -7.30
N CYS A 36 10.06 -4.01 -7.26
CA CYS A 36 10.00 -3.20 -6.04
C CYS A 36 8.60 -2.61 -5.93
N PHE A 37 7.79 -3.15 -5.03
CA PHE A 37 6.46 -2.63 -4.71
C PHE A 37 6.59 -1.47 -3.75
N SER A 38 6.09 -0.30 -4.13
CA SER A 38 6.13 0.91 -3.31
C SER A 38 4.72 1.40 -3.00
N ASN A 39 4.56 2.06 -1.85
CA ASN A 39 3.32 2.75 -1.50
C ASN A 39 3.51 3.66 -0.28
N GLU A 40 2.64 4.65 -0.17
CA GLU A 40 2.41 5.45 1.02
C GLU A 40 1.39 4.79 1.95
N SER A 41 1.57 4.89 3.26
CA SER A 41 0.53 4.53 4.22
C SER A 41 0.37 5.58 5.31
N SER A 42 -0.86 5.81 5.73
CA SER A 42 -1.17 6.64 6.90
C SER A 42 -1.33 5.73 8.11
N VAL A 43 -0.55 5.99 9.17
CA VAL A 43 -0.65 5.27 10.45
C VAL A 43 -1.14 6.26 11.50
N GLN A 44 -2.28 5.95 12.11
CA GLN A 44 -2.95 6.82 13.07
C GLN A 44 -2.88 6.22 14.48
N ILE A 45 -2.54 7.06 15.46
CA ILE A 45 -2.81 6.78 16.87
C ILE A 45 -4.29 7.09 17.10
N LEU A 46 -5.02 6.17 17.73
CA LEU A 46 -6.47 6.28 17.97
C LEU A 46 -7.31 6.26 16.68
N SER A 47 -6.92 5.47 15.68
CA SER A 47 -7.87 5.13 14.62
C SER A 47 -9.08 4.51 15.30
N ASP A 48 -10.27 5.05 15.04
CA ASP A 48 -11.57 4.48 15.42
C ASP A 48 -11.48 2.95 15.33
N LYS A 49 -11.17 2.27 16.45
CA LYS A 49 -11.79 0.96 16.65
C LYS A 49 -13.26 1.29 16.50
N ALA A 50 -13.96 0.53 15.67
CA ALA A 50 -15.39 0.72 15.54
C ALA A 50 -16.03 0.35 16.89
N GLU A 51 -15.96 1.29 17.83
CA GLU A 51 -16.54 1.22 19.14
C GLU A 51 -18.00 1.58 18.94
N PHE A 52 -18.79 0.51 18.78
CA PHE A 52 -20.22 0.65 18.65
C PHE A 52 -20.82 0.70 20.05
N ALA A 53 -21.23 1.88 20.48
CA ALA A 53 -22.11 2.03 21.63
C ALA A 53 -23.56 1.70 21.22
N ARG A 54 -24.14 0.64 21.81
CA ARG A 54 -25.59 0.39 21.68
C ARG A 54 -26.33 1.28 22.69
N ARG A 55 -27.38 1.97 22.24
CA ARG A 55 -28.16 2.90 23.08
C ARG A 55 -29.66 2.76 22.86
N ARG A 56 -30.46 2.88 23.93
CA ARG A 56 -31.92 3.02 23.87
C ARG A 56 -32.31 4.51 23.80
N LYS A 57 -33.59 4.80 23.53
CA LYS A 57 -34.11 6.18 23.46
C LYS A 57 -33.89 6.88 24.82
N GLY A 58 -33.20 8.03 24.81
CA GLY A 58 -32.88 8.81 26.01
C GLY A 58 -31.48 8.57 26.62
N GLU A 59 -30.74 7.56 26.17
CA GLU A 59 -29.44 7.20 26.78
C GLU A 59 -28.24 7.91 26.14
N LYS A 60 -28.49 8.96 25.33
CA LYS A 60 -27.46 9.63 24.52
C LYS A 60 -26.27 10.15 25.33
N PHE A 61 -26.48 10.52 26.58
CA PHE A 61 -25.46 11.13 27.45
C PHE A 61 -25.00 10.21 28.58
N LYS A 62 -25.39 8.93 28.58
CA LYS A 62 -24.83 7.95 29.52
C LYS A 62 -23.37 7.69 29.16
N GLU A 63 -22.53 7.56 30.18
CA GLU A 63 -21.08 7.36 30.03
C GLU A 63 -20.76 6.15 29.13
N ASP A 64 -21.46 5.03 29.32
CA ASP A 64 -21.35 3.81 28.48
C ASP A 64 -21.83 3.98 27.03
N CYS A 65 -22.51 5.09 26.73
CA CYS A 65 -23.06 5.40 25.41
C CYS A 65 -22.27 6.51 24.67
N ILE A 66 -21.20 7.02 25.28
CA ILE A 66 -20.35 8.07 24.73
C ILE A 66 -19.09 7.41 24.12
N VAL A 67 -18.95 7.54 22.80
CA VAL A 67 -17.72 7.15 22.10
C VAL A 67 -16.88 8.41 21.94
N ASN A 68 -15.76 8.48 22.66
CA ASN A 68 -14.84 9.61 22.60
C ASN A 68 -14.07 9.59 21.28
N ARG A 69 -14.36 10.54 20.39
CA ARG A 69 -13.65 10.72 19.12
C ARG A 69 -12.73 11.93 19.20
N VAL A 70 -11.48 11.76 18.80
CA VAL A 70 -10.55 12.89 18.65
C VAL A 70 -10.78 13.54 17.29
N LYS A 71 -11.05 14.85 17.26
CA LYS A 71 -11.34 15.61 16.02
C LYS A 71 -10.17 15.60 15.03
N TYR A 72 -8.93 15.41 15.52
CA TYR A 72 -7.71 15.30 14.73
C TYR A 72 -6.86 14.14 15.28
N PRO A 73 -7.09 12.90 14.80
CA PRO A 73 -6.25 11.77 15.20
C PRO A 73 -4.82 12.04 14.75
N LEU A 74 -3.87 11.73 15.61
CA LEU A 74 -2.47 11.91 15.31
C LEU A 74 -2.08 10.92 14.22
N SER A 75 -1.65 11.42 13.06
CA SER A 75 -1.32 10.60 11.89
C SER A 75 0.10 10.83 11.42
N VAL A 76 0.79 9.74 11.07
CA VAL A 76 2.12 9.76 10.44
C VAL A 76 2.00 9.12 9.07
N MET A 77 2.40 9.86 8.03
CA MET A 77 2.53 9.32 6.68
C MET A 77 3.90 8.65 6.55
N VAL A 78 3.89 7.42 6.06
CA VAL A 78 5.09 6.64 5.83
C VAL A 78 5.17 6.21 4.37
N TRP A 79 6.38 6.02 3.87
CA TRP A 79 6.65 5.50 2.54
C TRP A 79 7.77 4.47 2.58
N SER A 80 7.59 3.37 1.86
CA SER A 80 8.63 2.35 1.76
C SER A 80 8.45 1.50 0.51
N ILE A 81 9.41 0.58 0.32
CA ILE A 81 9.39 -0.44 -0.70
C ILE A 81 9.50 -1.83 -0.09
N ILE A 82 8.90 -2.83 -0.74
CA ILE A 82 9.15 -4.25 -0.49
C ILE A 82 9.45 -4.96 -1.80
N SER A 83 10.34 -5.95 -1.75
CA SER A 83 10.66 -6.82 -2.89
C SER A 83 10.97 -8.24 -2.42
N SER A 84 11.08 -9.18 -3.35
CA SER A 84 11.43 -10.58 -3.01
C SER A 84 12.78 -10.69 -2.29
N LYS A 85 13.65 -9.67 -2.45
CA LYS A 85 14.97 -9.58 -1.83
C LYS A 85 14.94 -8.99 -0.42
N GLY A 86 13.79 -8.49 0.03
CA GLY A 86 13.60 -7.91 1.35
C GLY A 86 12.91 -6.55 1.32
N THR A 87 12.93 -5.89 2.47
CA THR A 87 12.30 -4.59 2.69
C THR A 87 13.29 -3.44 2.49
N GLY A 88 12.80 -2.31 1.99
CA GLY A 88 13.50 -1.04 2.10
C GLY A 88 13.48 -0.50 3.54
N ARG A 89 14.09 0.66 3.74
CA ARG A 89 13.96 1.46 4.96
C ARG A 89 12.60 2.14 4.98
N LEU A 90 12.00 2.20 6.17
CA LEU A 90 10.81 3.00 6.40
C LEU A 90 11.16 4.49 6.35
N ASN A 91 10.45 5.26 5.52
CA ASN A 91 10.65 6.70 5.40
C ASN A 91 9.44 7.42 5.98
N ILE A 92 9.68 8.31 6.93
CA ILE A 92 8.65 9.21 7.43
C ILE A 92 8.50 10.36 6.43
N VAL A 93 7.29 10.59 5.96
CA VAL A 93 6.96 11.63 5.00
C VAL A 93 6.27 12.77 5.74
N GLU A 94 6.85 13.96 5.68
CA GLU A 94 6.26 15.15 6.26
C GLU A 94 5.40 15.88 5.23
N GLY A 95 4.13 16.12 5.59
CA GLY A 95 3.16 16.77 4.73
C GLY A 95 2.49 15.83 3.72
N THR A 96 1.89 16.42 2.69
CA THR A 96 1.18 15.68 1.64
C THR A 96 2.13 15.25 0.54
N MET A 97 2.07 13.98 0.13
CA MET A 97 2.86 13.44 -0.99
C MET A 97 2.48 14.12 -2.31
N ARG A 98 3.19 15.21 -2.63
CA ARG A 98 3.11 15.89 -3.93
C ARG A 98 4.24 15.41 -4.82
N GLN A 99 4.05 15.62 -6.11
CA GLN A 99 4.98 15.25 -7.18
C GLN A 99 6.45 15.68 -6.97
N ASP A 100 6.76 16.83 -6.33
CA ASP A 100 8.16 17.22 -6.01
C ASP A 100 8.74 16.41 -4.86
N LEU A 101 7.97 16.28 -3.77
CA LEU A 101 8.35 15.47 -2.62
C LEU A 101 8.53 14.00 -3.03
N TYR A 102 7.68 13.51 -3.93
CA TYR A 102 7.79 12.17 -4.47
C TYR A 102 9.11 11.97 -5.24
N ILE A 103 9.51 12.91 -6.10
CA ILE A 103 10.82 12.86 -6.78
C ILE A 103 11.95 12.83 -5.75
N GLN A 104 11.89 13.70 -4.73
CA GLN A 104 12.89 13.74 -3.66
C GLN A 104 12.97 12.42 -2.90
N VAL A 105 11.83 11.77 -2.61
CA VAL A 105 11.79 10.46 -1.97
C VAL A 105 12.40 9.40 -2.87
N LEU A 106 12.07 9.38 -4.17
CA LEU A 106 12.65 8.44 -5.12
C LEU A 106 14.18 8.60 -5.20
N GLU A 107 14.66 9.84 -5.34
CA GLU A 107 16.08 10.15 -5.48
C GLU A 107 16.88 9.85 -4.21
N THR A 108 16.43 10.37 -3.07
CA THR A 108 17.22 10.34 -1.83
C THR A 108 17.00 9.08 -1.01
N LYS A 109 15.84 8.44 -1.14
CA LYS A 109 15.46 7.27 -0.34
C LYS A 109 15.41 6.00 -1.18
N MET A 110 14.68 5.99 -2.29
CA MET A 110 14.45 4.76 -3.06
C MET A 110 15.70 4.26 -3.78
N LEU A 111 16.28 5.07 -4.66
CA LEU A 111 17.37 4.65 -5.55
C LEU A 111 18.57 4.04 -4.80
N PRO A 112 19.11 4.66 -3.73
CA PRO A 112 20.23 4.08 -3.00
C PRO A 112 19.92 2.71 -2.41
N GLN A 113 18.68 2.48 -1.97
CA GLN A 113 18.27 1.23 -1.32
C GLN A 113 18.01 0.13 -2.36
N VAL A 114 17.39 0.48 -3.48
CA VAL A 114 17.11 -0.49 -4.53
C VAL A 114 18.39 -0.97 -5.20
N LEU A 115 19.40 -0.12 -5.38
CA LEU A 115 20.69 -0.54 -5.93
C LEU A 115 21.44 -1.50 -5.00
N VAL A 116 21.19 -1.45 -3.68
CA VAL A 116 21.71 -2.45 -2.74
C VAL A 116 20.96 -3.78 -2.87
N LEU A 117 19.63 -3.73 -3.04
CA LEU A 117 18.79 -4.94 -3.21
C LEU A 117 18.99 -5.59 -4.59
N PHE A 118 19.27 -4.79 -5.61
CA PHE A 118 19.44 -5.19 -7.01
C PHE A 118 20.74 -4.60 -7.59
N PRO A 119 21.91 -5.15 -7.26
CA PRO A 119 23.21 -4.61 -7.71
C PRO A 119 23.37 -4.53 -9.22
N ASN A 120 22.69 -5.43 -9.96
CA ASN A 120 22.72 -5.46 -11.42
C ASN A 120 21.83 -4.39 -12.06
N GLY A 121 21.08 -3.61 -11.27
CA GLY A 121 20.11 -2.63 -11.75
C GLY A 121 18.87 -3.22 -12.41
N GLU A 122 18.72 -4.55 -12.37
CA GLU A 122 17.58 -5.26 -12.97
C GLU A 122 16.38 -5.27 -12.02
N PHE A 123 15.69 -4.14 -11.93
CA PHE A 123 14.43 -4.05 -11.20
C PHE A 123 13.36 -3.29 -11.99
N LYS A 124 12.10 -3.48 -11.57
CA LYS A 124 10.98 -2.64 -11.96
C LYS A 124 10.37 -1.98 -10.73
N LEU A 125 10.09 -0.69 -10.82
CA LEU A 125 9.32 0.02 -9.81
C LEU A 125 7.83 -0.21 -10.06
N MET A 126 7.13 -0.66 -9.03
CA MET A 126 5.67 -0.63 -8.99
C MET A 126 5.24 0.50 -8.04
N HIS A 127 4.43 1.41 -8.56
CA HIS A 127 3.71 2.43 -7.80
C HIS A 127 2.27 2.49 -8.27
N ASP A 128 1.37 3.02 -7.45
CA ASP A 128 -0.05 3.11 -7.79
C ASP A 128 -0.31 4.18 -8.88
N SER A 129 -1.58 4.32 -9.26
CA SER A 129 -2.00 5.28 -10.26
C SER A 129 -2.31 6.69 -9.70
N ALA A 130 -1.78 7.04 -8.52
CA ALA A 130 -2.01 8.35 -7.92
C ALA A 130 -1.59 9.50 -8.85
N PRO A 131 -2.31 10.64 -8.85
CA PRO A 131 -2.01 11.76 -9.75
C PRO A 131 -0.57 12.27 -9.64
N CYS A 132 0.03 12.24 -8.45
CA CYS A 132 1.42 12.64 -8.25
C CYS A 132 2.41 11.69 -8.94
N HIS A 133 2.16 10.39 -8.93
CA HIS A 133 3.01 9.36 -9.56
C HIS A 133 2.97 9.44 -11.09
N LYS A 134 1.82 9.81 -11.65
CA LYS A 134 1.63 10.01 -13.10
C LYS A 134 2.01 11.40 -13.61
N ALA A 135 2.48 12.28 -12.74
CA ALA A 135 2.87 13.62 -13.16
C ALA A 135 4.01 13.57 -14.19
N LYS A 136 3.93 14.39 -15.24
CA LYS A 136 4.93 14.43 -16.33
C LYS A 136 6.37 14.54 -15.83
N LYS A 137 6.59 15.31 -14.76
CA LYS A 137 7.92 15.46 -14.17
C LYS A 137 8.43 14.21 -13.46
N VAL A 138 7.56 13.45 -12.81
CA VAL A 138 7.91 12.16 -12.19
C VAL A 138 8.28 11.16 -13.27
N THR A 139 7.49 11.07 -14.34
CA THR A 139 7.81 10.22 -15.50
C THR A 139 9.13 10.63 -16.15
N LYS A 140 9.37 11.93 -16.34
CA LYS A 140 10.65 12.45 -16.88
C LYS A 140 11.83 12.08 -15.99
N PHE A 141 11.69 12.21 -14.67
CA PHE A 141 12.72 11.84 -13.71
C PHE A 141 13.03 10.34 -13.77
N LEU A 142 12.00 9.47 -13.71
CA LEU A 142 12.17 8.02 -13.77
C LEU A 142 12.87 7.59 -15.07
N ASN A 143 12.51 8.19 -16.20
CA ASN A 143 13.17 7.94 -17.48
C ASN A 143 14.64 8.39 -17.48
N ALA A 144 14.95 9.56 -16.91
CA ALA A 144 16.33 10.05 -16.79
C ALA A 144 17.19 9.13 -15.91
N GLN A 145 16.62 8.58 -14.84
CA GLN A 145 17.25 7.60 -13.95
C GLN A 145 17.22 6.17 -14.51
N LYS A 146 16.70 5.97 -15.73
CA LYS A 146 16.54 4.65 -16.38
C LYS A 146 15.75 3.63 -15.54
N VAL A 147 14.86 4.11 -14.68
CA VAL A 147 14.00 3.26 -13.85
C VAL A 147 12.84 2.74 -14.69
N LYS A 148 12.74 1.43 -14.83
CA LYS A 148 11.60 0.78 -15.49
C LYS A 148 10.41 0.76 -14.55
N VAL A 149 9.26 1.26 -15.00
CA VAL A 149 8.00 1.19 -14.25
C VAL A 149 7.23 -0.05 -14.69
N LEU A 150 6.70 -0.80 -13.73
CA LEU A 150 5.81 -1.92 -13.99
C LEU A 150 4.48 -1.39 -14.52
N ASP A 151 3.99 -1.97 -15.62
CA ASP A 151 2.68 -1.63 -16.17
C ASP A 151 1.60 -2.22 -15.24
N TRP A 152 1.10 -1.39 -14.33
CA TRP A 152 0.17 -1.80 -13.28
C TRP A 152 -1.26 -1.44 -13.67
N PRO A 153 -2.21 -2.40 -13.63
CA PRO A 153 -3.61 -2.11 -13.91
C PRO A 153 -4.11 -1.09 -12.88
N GLY A 154 -4.68 0.02 -13.36
CA GLY A 154 -5.21 1.03 -12.48
C GLY A 154 -6.30 0.45 -11.57
N ASN A 155 -6.22 0.82 -10.29
CA ASN A 155 -7.34 0.77 -9.33
C ASN A 155 -7.66 -0.53 -8.57
N PRO A 156 -6.71 -1.44 -8.29
CA PRO A 156 -6.84 -2.24 -7.07
C PRO A 156 -5.60 -2.12 -6.18
N LEU A 157 -5.71 -1.28 -5.14
CA LEU A 157 -4.78 -1.28 -4.00
C LEU A 157 -4.65 -2.71 -3.43
N ASP A 158 -5.74 -3.48 -3.48
CA ASP A 158 -5.84 -4.90 -3.07
C ASP A 158 -4.81 -5.82 -3.73
N LEU A 159 -4.33 -5.46 -4.93
CA LEU A 159 -3.28 -6.20 -5.63
C LEU A 159 -1.86 -5.80 -5.19
N ASN A 160 -1.65 -4.66 -4.56
CA ASN A 160 -0.32 -4.26 -4.12
C ASN A 160 0.07 -5.03 -2.84
N PRO A 161 1.10 -5.90 -2.86
CA PRO A 161 1.45 -6.73 -1.71
C PRO A 161 1.89 -5.91 -0.50
N ILE A 162 2.34 -4.66 -0.70
CA ILE A 162 2.74 -3.79 0.41
C ILE A 162 1.54 -3.30 1.24
N GLU A 163 0.32 -3.33 0.71
CA GLU A 163 -0.88 -2.97 1.50
C GLU A 163 -1.12 -3.98 2.62
N ASN A 164 -1.07 -5.27 2.28
CA ASN A 164 -1.11 -6.34 3.28
C ASN A 164 0.04 -6.19 4.30
N PHE A 165 1.21 -5.77 3.83
CA PHE A 165 2.35 -5.51 4.71
C PHE A 165 2.08 -4.36 5.69
N TRP A 166 1.44 -3.27 5.23
CA TRP A 166 1.02 -2.17 6.07
C TRP A 166 -0.01 -2.57 7.11
N GLU A 167 -0.96 -3.44 6.78
CA GLU A 167 -1.93 -3.97 7.74
C GLU A 167 -1.25 -4.76 8.87
N LEU A 168 -0.28 -5.61 8.53
CA LEU A 168 0.50 -6.36 9.51
C LEU A 168 1.28 -5.41 10.43
N MET A 169 1.93 -4.39 9.86
CA MET A 169 2.64 -3.34 10.60
C MET A 169 1.69 -2.62 11.58
N LYS A 170 0.53 -2.16 11.10
CA LYS A 170 -0.46 -1.45 11.91
C LYS A 170 -0.98 -2.33 13.05
N ARG A 171 -1.20 -3.62 12.80
CA ARG A 171 -1.61 -4.57 13.82
C ARG A 171 -0.55 -4.75 14.91
N GLU A 172 0.72 -4.88 14.54
CA GLU A 172 1.81 -4.98 15.52
C GLU A 172 1.94 -3.70 16.37
N ILE A 173 1.87 -2.52 15.73
CA ILE A 173 1.92 -1.23 16.42
C ILE A 173 0.75 -1.09 17.40
N SER A 174 -0.45 -1.58 17.04
CA SER A 174 -1.65 -1.48 17.87
C SER A 174 -1.64 -2.33 19.15
N ARG A 175 -0.63 -3.20 19.33
CA ARG A 175 -0.49 -4.02 20.54
C ARG A 175 -0.08 -3.21 21.77
N GLU A 176 0.52 -2.05 21.56
CA GLU A 176 0.96 -1.15 22.61
C GLU A 176 0.28 0.20 22.46
N VAL A 177 0.05 0.87 23.59
CA VAL A 177 -0.51 2.22 23.60
C VAL A 177 0.62 3.20 23.31
N VAL A 178 0.43 4.00 22.27
CA VAL A 178 1.33 5.08 21.87
C VAL A 178 0.58 6.39 22.12
N ASN A 179 1.22 7.37 22.77
CA ASN A 179 0.50 8.58 23.22
C ASN A 179 0.85 9.84 22.43
N ASN A 180 1.96 9.84 21.70
CA ASN A 180 2.40 10.99 20.93
C ASN A 180 3.11 10.62 19.62
N LYS A 181 3.32 11.62 18.76
CA LYS A 181 3.93 11.44 17.43
C LYS A 181 5.34 10.83 17.50
N ARG A 182 6.13 11.24 18.48
CA ARG A 182 7.52 10.78 18.62
C ARG A 182 7.55 9.30 18.95
N GLU A 183 6.79 8.86 19.95
CA GLU A 183 6.65 7.45 20.29
C GLU A 183 6.11 6.63 19.12
N LEU A 184 5.18 7.18 18.32
CA LEU A 184 4.69 6.47 17.13
C LEU A 184 5.78 6.27 16.09
N ILE A 185 6.59 7.29 15.83
CA ILE A 185 7.70 7.20 14.88
C ILE A 185 8.74 6.19 15.39
N GLU A 186 9.10 6.25 16.68
CA GLU A 186 10.03 5.31 17.31
C GLU A 186 9.50 3.87 17.18
N ARG A 187 8.21 3.65 17.47
CA ARG A 187 7.59 2.33 17.37
C ARG A 187 7.48 1.85 15.92
N LEU A 188 7.15 2.72 14.99
CA LEU A 188 7.12 2.43 13.55
C LEU A 188 8.46 1.90 13.07
N ILE A 189 9.54 2.60 13.41
CA ILE A 189 10.91 2.24 13.05
C ILE A 189 11.31 0.92 13.72
N ASP A 190 11.01 0.76 15.01
CA ASP A 190 11.32 -0.45 15.77
C ASP A 190 10.61 -1.69 15.22
N VAL A 191 9.29 -1.61 15.01
CA VAL A 191 8.49 -2.70 14.43
C VAL A 191 9.01 -3.04 13.03
N TRP A 192 9.29 -2.05 12.20
CA TRP A 192 9.76 -2.28 10.82
C TRP A 192 11.10 -3.02 10.77
N HIS A 193 12.05 -2.67 11.64
CA HIS A 193 13.41 -3.21 11.60
C HIS A 193 13.65 -4.42 12.51
N ARG A 194 12.89 -4.56 13.60
CA ARG A 194 13.14 -5.57 14.63
C ARG A 194 12.06 -6.64 14.75
N SER A 195 10.85 -6.41 14.24
CA SER A 195 9.79 -7.42 14.33
C SER A 195 10.07 -8.58 13.37
N GLU A 196 10.32 -9.75 13.95
CA GLU A 196 10.52 -10.99 13.19
C GLU A 196 9.25 -11.39 12.42
N SER A 197 8.08 -11.15 13.02
CA SER A 197 6.78 -11.31 12.36
C SER A 197 6.71 -10.49 11.07
N VAL A 198 7.10 -9.22 11.12
CA VAL A 198 7.08 -8.35 9.94
C VAL A 198 8.06 -8.86 8.89
N LYS A 199 9.30 -9.19 9.26
CA LYS A 199 10.30 -9.71 8.30
C LYS A 199 9.85 -10.97 7.58
N ILE A 200 9.37 -11.97 8.33
CA ILE A 200 8.89 -13.24 7.77
C ILE A 200 7.69 -13.03 6.84
N ASN A 201 6.81 -12.09 7.16
CA ASN A 201 5.61 -11.88 6.35
C ASN A 201 5.87 -11.06 5.07
N CYS A 202 7.01 -10.38 4.94
CA CYS A 202 7.36 -9.66 3.70
C CYS A 202 7.41 -10.62 2.50
N SER A 203 8.13 -11.73 2.62
CA SER A 203 8.22 -12.74 1.54
C SER A 203 6.85 -13.34 1.25
N LYS A 204 6.08 -13.68 2.29
CA LYS A 204 4.71 -14.24 2.15
C LYS A 204 3.77 -13.32 1.40
N CYS A 205 3.85 -12.00 1.63
CA CYS A 205 3.04 -11.02 0.90
C CYS A 205 3.35 -11.08 -0.61
N ILE A 206 4.62 -11.19 -0.97
CA ILE A 206 5.07 -11.24 -2.36
C ILE A 206 4.76 -12.59 -3.01
N GLU A 207 4.98 -13.69 -2.29
CA GLU A 207 4.63 -15.05 -2.73
C GLU A 207 3.12 -15.25 -2.91
N SER A 208 2.29 -14.41 -2.27
CA SER A 208 0.83 -14.45 -2.45
C SER A 208 0.38 -13.90 -3.81
N MET A 209 1.22 -13.10 -4.48
CA MET A 209 0.85 -12.36 -5.68
C MET A 209 0.30 -13.25 -6.81
N PRO A 210 0.95 -14.35 -7.21
CA PRO A 210 0.40 -15.22 -8.26
C PRO A 210 -1.03 -15.68 -7.96
N ARG A 211 -1.35 -15.98 -6.69
CA ARG A 211 -2.70 -16.39 -6.27
C ARG A 211 -3.69 -15.22 -6.30
N LYS A 212 -3.28 -14.02 -5.86
CA LYS A 212 -4.12 -12.80 -5.95
C LYS A 212 -4.50 -12.50 -7.40
N ILE A 213 -3.51 -12.57 -8.28
CA ILE A 213 -3.68 -12.32 -9.72
C ILE A 213 -4.62 -13.34 -10.34
N GLN A 214 -4.42 -14.63 -10.03
CA GLN A 214 -5.30 -15.70 -10.49
C GLN A 214 -6.74 -15.48 -10.03
N ALA A 215 -6.95 -15.07 -8.77
CA ALA A 215 -8.28 -14.77 -8.25
C ALA A 215 -8.95 -13.59 -8.99
N VAL A 216 -8.19 -12.55 -9.34
CA VAL A 216 -8.70 -11.42 -10.16
C VAL A 216 -9.06 -11.87 -11.57
N ILE A 217 -8.28 -12.77 -12.16
CA ILE A 217 -8.56 -13.37 -13.48
C ILE A 217 -9.87 -14.15 -13.44
N GLU A 218 -10.01 -15.04 -12.46
CA GLU A 218 -11.21 -15.86 -12.26
C GLU A 218 -12.45 -15.01 -11.99
N ALA A 219 -12.29 -13.94 -11.21
CA ALA A 219 -13.34 -12.96 -10.95
C ALA A 219 -13.61 -12.02 -12.14
N LYS A 220 -12.87 -12.14 -13.26
CA LYS A 220 -12.94 -11.25 -14.43
C LYS A 220 -12.83 -9.77 -14.05
N GLY A 221 -11.92 -9.44 -13.14
CA GLY A 221 -11.75 -8.08 -12.62
C GLY A 221 -12.78 -7.68 -11.56
N GLY A 222 -13.59 -8.61 -11.06
CA GLY A 222 -14.48 -8.41 -9.92
C GLY A 222 -13.73 -8.40 -8.57
N VAL A 223 -14.48 -8.13 -7.50
CA VAL A 223 -13.97 -8.15 -6.12
C VAL A 223 -13.46 -9.54 -5.77
N THR A 224 -12.31 -9.61 -5.11
CA THR A 224 -11.73 -10.88 -4.64
C THR A 224 -11.77 -10.97 -3.12
N LYS A 225 -11.39 -12.13 -2.57
CA LYS A 225 -11.25 -12.33 -1.12
C LYS A 225 -10.03 -11.65 -0.50
N TYR A 226 -9.17 -11.08 -1.34
CA TYR A 226 -7.90 -10.44 -0.97
C TYR A 226 -8.04 -8.94 -0.81
#